data_AF-A0A4R6L7R4-F1
#
_entry.id   AF-A0A4R6L7R4-F1
#
_cell.length_a   1.000
_cell.length_b   1.000
_cell.length_c   1.000
_cell.angle_alpha   90.00
_cell.angle_beta   90.00
_cell.angle_gamma   90.00
#
_symmetry.space_group_name_H-M   'P 1'
#
loop_
_entity.id
_entity.type
_entity.pdbx_description
1 polymer ?
#
loop_
_entity_poly.entity_id
_entity_poly.type
_entity_poly.pdbx_seq_one_letter_code
_entity_poly.pdbx_strand_id
1 'polypeptide(L)' 'MLYIKLKHKTREIQELTKLGLINPSWIRNMEIFEKFHFYINNHNNKQESYFLCGEDFKISWQSVRKVVTDLSK' A
#
# COMPACT_ATOMS: atom_id res chain seq x y z
N MET A 1 -11.15 2.59 -6.08
CA MET A 1 -11.52 3.18 -4.77
C MET A 1 -11.68 2.06 -3.72
N LEU A 2 -10.67 1.21 -3.55
CA LEU A 2 -10.72 0.09 -2.59
C LEU A 2 -10.66 0.62 -1.14
N TYR A 3 -9.92 1.70 -0.91
CA TYR A 3 -9.81 2.41 0.37
C TYR A 3 -11.16 2.81 0.98
N ILE A 4 -12.11 3.34 0.20
CA ILE A 4 -13.43 3.70 0.75
C ILE A 4 -14.15 2.44 1.23
N LYS A 5 -14.07 1.33 0.48
CA LYS A 5 -14.66 0.06 0.88
C LYS A 5 -13.99 -0.50 2.14
N LEU A 6 -12.67 -0.36 2.28
CA LEU A 6 -11.91 -0.76 3.47
C LEU A 6 -12.26 0.09 4.70
N LYS A 7 -12.46 1.41 4.52
CA LYS A 7 -12.87 2.32 5.60
C LYS A 7 -14.21 1.92 6.22
N HIS A 8 -15.17 1.44 5.41
CA HIS A 8 -16.43 0.92 5.94
C HIS A 8 -16.27 -0.40 6.72
N LYS A 9 -15.21 -1.18 6.44
CA LYS A 9 -14.89 -2.45 7.12
C LYS A 9 -13.83 -2.31 8.21
N THR A 10 -13.46 -1.08 8.61
CA THR A 10 -12.38 -0.84 9.57
C THR A 10 -12.55 -1.60 10.89
N ARG A 11 -13.79 -1.74 11.39
CA ARG A 11 -14.08 -2.53 12.62
C ARG A 11 -13.77 -4.02 12.46
N GLU A 12 -14.24 -4.65 11.38
CA GLU A 12 -13.93 -6.06 11.07
C GLU A 12 -12.42 -6.26 10.90
N ILE A 13 -11.74 -5.34 10.21
CA ILE A 13 -10.30 -5.42 10.01
C ILE A 13 -9.56 -5.30 11.35
N GLN A 14 -10.00 -4.42 12.25
CA GLN A 14 -9.43 -4.30 13.60
C GLN A 14 -9.63 -5.56 14.44
N GLU A 15 -10.80 -6.20 14.36
CA GLU A 15 -11.07 -7.47 15.05
C GLU A 15 -10.20 -8.60 14.52
N LEU A 16 -10.10 -8.75 13.19
CA LEU A 16 -9.23 -9.73 12.55
C LEU A 16 -7.74 -9.48 12.86
N THR A 17 -7.34 -8.22 12.99
CA THR A 17 -5.98 -7.84 13.41
C THR A 17 -5.71 -8.23 14.86
N LYS A 18 -6.68 -8.02 15.77
CA LYS A 18 -6.58 -8.45 17.19
C LYS A 18 -6.52 -9.96 17.34
N LEU A 19 -7.20 -10.70 16.46
CA LEU A 19 -7.15 -12.17 16.39
C LEU A 19 -5.85 -12.69 15.75
N GLY A 20 -4.96 -11.81 15.29
CA GLY A 20 -3.69 -12.17 14.64
C GLY A 20 -3.85 -12.71 13.21
N LEU A 21 -5.05 -12.61 12.63
CA LEU A 21 -5.36 -13.11 11.29
C LEU A 21 -4.89 -12.15 10.19
N ILE A 22 -4.75 -10.85 10.51
CA ILE A 22 -4.29 -9.82 9.59
C ILE A 22 -3.12 -9.07 10.22
N ASN A 23 -2.04 -8.91 9.44
CA ASN A 23 -0.91 -8.09 9.87
C ASN A 23 -1.33 -6.60 9.89
N PRO A 24 -1.10 -5.86 10.99
CA PRO A 24 -1.40 -4.42 11.06
C PRO A 24 -0.78 -3.59 9.92
N SER A 25 0.36 -4.01 9.39
CA SER A 25 1.03 -3.32 8.28
C SER A 25 0.34 -3.55 6.92
N TRP A 26 -0.56 -4.52 6.83
CA TRP A 26 -1.20 -4.91 5.56
C TRP A 26 -2.01 -3.77 4.96
N ILE A 27 -2.77 -3.03 5.78
CA ILE A 27 -3.56 -1.87 5.31
C ILE A 27 -2.64 -0.82 4.68
N ARG A 28 -1.58 -0.43 5.41
CA ARG A 28 -0.59 0.54 4.93
C ARG A 28 0.08 0.06 3.64
N ASN A 29 0.41 -1.22 3.56
CA ASN A 29 1.04 -1.81 2.39
C ASN A 29 0.11 -1.77 1.16
N MET A 30 -1.19 -2.00 1.35
CA MET A 30 -2.19 -1.89 0.29
C MET A 30 -2.34 -0.44 -0.19
N GLU A 31 -2.30 0.54 0.72
CA GLU A 31 -2.33 1.97 0.35
C GLU A 31 -1.11 2.36 -0.49
N ILE A 32 0.09 1.93 -0.07
CA ILE A 32 1.34 2.14 -0.82
C ILE A 32 1.24 1.50 -2.22
N PHE A 33 0.69 0.28 -2.30
CA PHE A 33 0.51 -0.44 -3.56
C PHE A 33 -0.44 0.29 -4.52
N GLU A 34 -1.63 0.68 -4.06
CA GLU A 34 -2.59 1.44 -4.87
C GLU A 34 -1.99 2.76 -5.36
N LYS A 35 -1.29 3.49 -4.47
CA LYS A 35 -0.68 4.77 -4.81
C LYS A 35 0.46 4.61 -5.83
N PHE A 36 1.29 3.58 -5.69
CA PHE A 36 2.31 3.26 -6.67
C PHE A 36 1.72 3.01 -8.06
N HIS A 37 0.65 2.22 -8.16
CA HIS A 37 -0.03 1.96 -9.43
C HIS A 37 -0.69 3.21 -10.02
N PHE A 38 -1.20 4.11 -9.18
CA PHE A 38 -1.64 5.44 -9.62
C PHE A 38 -0.50 6.22 -10.28
N TYR A 39 0.69 6.25 -9.69
CA TYR A 39 1.84 6.93 -10.31
C TYR A 39 2.33 6.26 -11.58
N ILE A 40 2.41 4.93 -11.62
CA ILE A 40 2.79 4.19 -12.82
C ILE A 40 1.87 4.51 -13.99
N ASN A 41 0.56 4.56 -13.74
CA ASN A 41 -0.42 4.82 -14.78
C ASN A 41 -0.32 6.25 -15.34
N ASN A 42 0.16 7.21 -14.54
CA ASN A 42 0.29 8.61 -14.96
C ASN A 42 1.67 8.94 -15.57
N HIS A 43 2.75 8.40 -15.03
CA HIS A 43 4.13 8.74 -15.43
C HIS A 43 4.78 7.69 -16.35
N ASN A 44 4.22 6.48 -16.42
CA ASN A 44 4.73 5.34 -17.18
C ASN A 44 6.20 4.95 -16.88
N ASN A 45 6.75 5.41 -15.75
CA ASN A 45 8.11 5.14 -15.29
C ASN A 45 8.08 4.53 -13.88
N LYS A 46 8.51 3.27 -13.77
CA LYS A 46 8.51 2.53 -12.48
C LYS A 46 9.44 3.16 -11.45
N GLN A 47 10.62 3.62 -11.86
CA GLN A 47 11.63 4.11 -10.92
C GLN A 47 11.17 5.42 -10.28
N GLU A 48 10.66 6.33 -11.09
CA GLU A 48 10.08 7.59 -10.63
C GLU A 48 8.85 7.35 -9.75
N SER A 49 7.99 6.38 -10.11
CA SER A 49 6.84 6.00 -9.30
C SER A 49 7.22 5.48 -7.90
N TYR A 50 8.33 4.74 -7.77
CA TYR A 50 8.84 4.32 -6.46
C TYR A 50 9.35 5.50 -5.63
N PHE A 51 10.01 6.49 -6.25
CA PHE A 51 10.48 7.68 -5.56
C PHE A 51 9.32 8.55 -5.07
N LEU A 52 8.38 8.89 -5.96
CA LEU A 52 7.20 9.71 -5.63
C LEU A 52 6.35 9.06 -4.53
N CYS A 53 6.13 7.75 -4.61
CA CYS A 53 5.42 7.03 -3.56
C CYS A 53 6.22 6.96 -2.24
N GLY A 54 7.56 6.96 -2.31
CA GLY A 54 8.42 7.02 -1.12
C GLY A 54 8.30 8.36 -0.40
N GLU A 55 8.26 9.47 -1.15
CA GLU A 55 8.10 10.81 -0.58
C GLU A 55 6.73 10.97 0.11
N ASP A 56 5.64 10.55 -0.54
CA ASP A 56 4.28 10.64 0.00
C ASP A 56 4.13 9.90 1.34
N PHE A 57 4.77 8.73 1.48
CA PHE A 57 4.66 7.90 2.68
C PHE A 57 5.84 8.06 3.65
N LYS A 58 6.77 9.00 3.37
CA LYS A 58 7.99 9.25 4.15
C LYS A 58 8.81 7.98 4.42
N ILE A 59 8.96 7.14 3.40
CA ILE A 59 9.73 5.90 3.44
C ILE A 59 10.69 5.82 2.27
N SER A 60 11.71 4.97 2.39
CA SER A 60 12.64 4.78 1.29
C SER A 60 11.97 4.11 0.08
N TRP A 61 12.40 4.48 -1.13
CA TRP A 61 11.90 3.88 -2.37
C TRP A 61 12.13 2.35 -2.40
N GLN A 62 13.19 1.86 -1.74
CA GLN A 62 13.43 0.42 -1.59
C GLN A 62 12.34 -0.27 -0.75
N SER A 63 11.83 0.41 0.29
CA SER A 63 10.73 -0.09 1.11
C SER A 63 9.44 -0.17 0.31
N VAL A 64 9.13 0.85 -0.50
CA VAL A 64 8.01 0.84 -1.44
C VAL A 64 8.15 -0.33 -2.42
N ARG A 65 9.32 -0.50 -3.03
CA ARG A 65 9.60 -1.60 -3.96
C ARG A 65 9.37 -2.96 -3.32
N LYS A 66 9.80 -3.15 -2.07
CA LYS A 66 9.59 -4.39 -1.33
C LYS A 66 8.09 -4.67 -1.14
N VAL A 67 7.34 -3.68 -0.65
CA VAL A 67 5.88 -3.77 -0.49
C VAL A 67 5.19 -4.15 -1.79
N VAL A 68 5.54 -3.48 -2.89
CA VAL A 68 4.95 -3.74 -4.20
C VAL A 68 5.28 -5.14 -4.70
N THR A 69 6.53 -5.58 -4.52
CA THR A 69 6.97 -6.92 -4.94
C THR A 69 6.31 -8.02 -4.12
N ASP A 70 6.15 -7.81 -2.81
CA ASP A 70 5.52 -8.78 -1.91
C ASP A 70 4.02 -8.94 -2.19
N LEU A 71 3.33 -7.87 -2.59
CA LEU A 71 1.90 -7.90 -2.96
C LEU A 71 1.63 -8.30 -4.42
N SER A 72 2.66 -8.36 -5.26
CA SER A 72 2.54 -8.79 -6.67
C SER A 72 2.78 -10.29 -6.87
N LYS A 73 3.11 -11.03 -5.80
CA LYS A 73 3.27 -12.50 -5.80
C LYS A 73 1.95 -13.17 -5.47
#